data_AF-A0A1C3XS54-F1
#
_entry.id   AF-A0A1C3XS54-F1
#
_cell.length_a   1.000
_cell.length_b   1.000
_cell.length_c   1.000
_cell.angle_alpha   90.00
_cell.angle_beta   90.00
_cell.angle_gamma   90.00
#
_symmetry.space_group_name_H-M   'P 1'
#
loop_
_entity.id
_entity.type
_entity.pdbx_description
1 polymer ?
#
loop_
_entity_poly.entity_id
_entity_poly.type
_entity_poly.pdbx_seq_one_letter_code
_entity_poly.pdbx_strand_id
1 'polypeptide(L)' 'MTRKTNSKRKEYTKDDVKLLKAHSKARTPVAKLSKLMKRSEGSLRQKARSLGVGLGHQR' A
#
# COMPACT_ATOMS: atom_id res chain seq x y z
N MET A 1 8.76 25.51 -10.45
CA MET A 1 8.66 25.58 -8.97
C MET A 1 8.21 24.24 -8.39
N THR A 2 9.08 23.22 -8.31
CA THR A 2 8.71 21.94 -7.69
C THR A 2 8.91 22.04 -6.17
N ARG A 3 7.83 22.26 -5.42
CA ARG A 3 7.87 22.14 -3.95
C ARG A 3 8.10 20.66 -3.60
N LYS A 4 9.36 20.29 -3.37
CA LYS A 4 9.73 18.99 -2.79
C LYS A 4 9.34 19.03 -1.31
N THR A 5 8.06 18.80 -1.02
CA THR A 5 7.61 18.63 0.37
C THR A 5 8.24 17.33 0.87
N ASN A 6 9.10 17.46 1.88
CA ASN A 6 9.78 16.34 2.52
C ASN A 6 8.75 15.61 3.41
N SER A 7 7.73 15.02 2.78
CA SER A 7 6.73 14.21 3.45
C SER A 7 7.46 12.97 3.95
N LYS A 8 7.78 12.94 5.25
CA LYS A 8 8.33 11.75 5.92
C LYS A 8 7.43 10.57 5.55
N ARG A 9 7.93 9.66 4.71
CA ARG A 9 7.17 8.47 4.30
C ARG A 9 6.91 7.66 5.56
N LYS A 10 5.63 7.40 5.88
CA LYS A 10 5.25 6.55 7.00
C LYS A 10 5.84 5.15 6.78
N GLU A 11 6.73 4.73 7.67
CA GLU A 11 7.36 3.41 7.60
C GLU A 11 6.30 2.30 7.68
N TYR A 12 6.48 1.23 6.91
CA TYR A 12 5.62 0.06 6.99
C TYR A 12 6.06 -0.80 8.16
N THR A 13 5.16 -1.03 9.11
CA THR A 13 5.40 -1.99 10.19
C THR A 13 5.31 -3.43 9.66
N LYS A 14 5.81 -4.39 10.44
CA LYS A 14 5.69 -5.82 10.09
C LYS A 14 4.24 -6.25 9.97
N ASP A 15 3.37 -5.70 10.81
CA ASP A 15 1.94 -6.00 10.79
C ASP A 15 1.23 -5.42 9.57
N ASP A 16 1.60 -4.20 9.15
CA ASP A 16 1.11 -3.63 7.89
C ASP A 16 1.45 -4.53 6.70
N VAL A 17 2.65 -5.11 6.68
CA VAL A 17 3.08 -6.03 5.61
C VAL A 17 2.30 -7.33 5.63
N LYS A 18 2.03 -7.90 6.81
CA LYS A 18 1.19 -9.11 6.95
C LYS A 18 -0.23 -8.83 6.47
N LEU A 19 -0.81 -7.70 6.90
CA LEU A 19 -2.15 -7.28 6.51
C LEU A 19 -2.24 -7.08 4.99
N LEU A 20 -1.26 -6.39 4.40
CA LEU A 20 -1.16 -6.17 2.96
C LEU A 20 -1.13 -7.50 2.17
N LYS A 21 -0.37 -8.49 2.64
CA LYS A 21 -0.30 -9.83 2.02
C LYS A 21 -1.62 -10.60 2.15
N ALA A 22 -2.26 -10.55 3.31
CA ALA A 22 -3.56 -11.20 3.53
C ALA A 22 -4.64 -10.63 2.60
N HIS A 23 -4.67 -9.31 2.49
CA HIS A 23 -5.60 -8.60 1.63
C HIS A 23 -5.33 -8.79 0.12
N SER A 24 -4.06 -8.91 -0.28
CA SER A 24 -3.69 -9.29 -1.65
C SER A 24 -4.26 -10.67 -2.01
N LYS A 25 -4.17 -11.66 -1.11
CA LYS A 25 -4.78 -12.98 -1.30
C LYS A 25 -6.31 -12.92 -1.35
N ALA A 26 -6.92 -12.11 -0.48
CA ALA A 26 -8.37 -11.92 -0.39
C ALA A 26 -8.95 -11.02 -1.51
N ARG A 27 -8.12 -10.53 -2.45
CA ARG A 27 -8.53 -9.68 -3.58
C ARG A 27 -9.29 -8.42 -3.15
N THR A 28 -8.90 -7.82 -2.02
CA THR A 28 -9.58 -6.62 -1.58
C THR A 28 -9.25 -5.42 -2.49
N PRO A 29 -10.26 -4.61 -2.88
CA PRO A 29 -10.01 -3.40 -3.64
C PRO A 29 -9.08 -2.44 -2.92
N VAL A 30 -8.11 -1.86 -3.64
CA VAL A 30 -7.11 -0.94 -3.06
C VAL A 30 -7.76 0.27 -2.41
N ALA A 31 -8.88 0.76 -2.95
CA ALA A 31 -9.67 1.86 -2.37
C ALA A 31 -10.19 1.54 -0.97
N LYS A 32 -10.62 0.30 -0.71
CA LYS A 32 -11.04 -0.14 0.64
C LYS A 32 -9.83 -0.24 1.56
N LEU A 33 -8.72 -0.78 1.05
CA LEU A 33 -7.49 -0.92 1.82
C LEU A 33 -6.88 0.42 2.23
N SER A 34 -6.95 1.42 1.35
CA SER A 34 -6.49 2.78 1.60
C SER A 34 -7.19 3.39 2.82
N LYS A 35 -8.51 3.19 2.92
CA LYS A 35 -9.32 3.66 4.05
C LYS A 35 -8.99 2.91 5.34
N LEU A 36 -8.84 1.58 5.25
CA LEU A 36 -8.56 0.72 6.40
C LEU A 36 -7.18 0.96 7.00
N MET A 37 -6.14 1.01 6.16
CA MET A 37 -4.76 1.21 6.59
C MET A 37 -4.39 2.70 6.78
N LYS A 38 -5.31 3.62 6.45
CA LYS A 38 -5.08 5.08 6.44
C LYS A 38 -3.81 5.46 5.65
N ARG A 39 -3.59 4.77 4.52
CA ARG A 39 -2.46 5.00 3.59
C ARG A 39 -2.99 5.33 2.21
N SER A 40 -2.20 6.06 1.42
CA SER A 40 -2.57 6.32 0.03
C SER A 40 -2.46 5.05 -0.82
N GLU A 41 -3.32 4.93 -1.82
CA GLU A 41 -3.30 3.81 -2.74
C GLU A 41 -1.95 3.66 -3.48
N GLY A 42 -1.32 4.79 -3.83
CA GLY A 42 0.00 4.79 -4.47
C GLY A 42 1.09 4.21 -3.57
N SER A 43 1.07 4.52 -2.27
CA SER A 43 2.00 3.94 -1.29
C SER A 43 1.80 2.44 -1.16
N LEU A 44 0.54 1.99 -1.14
CA LEU A 44 0.20 0.56 -1.06
C LEU A 44 0.63 -0.19 -2.31
N ARG A 45 0.42 0.37 -3.50
CA ARG A 45 0.88 -0.19 -4.78
C ARG A 45 2.41 -0.26 -4.85
N GLN A 46 3.11 0.79 -4.44
CA GLN A 46 4.59 0.76 -4.37
C GLN A 46 5.09 -0.32 -3.41
N LYS A 47 4.47 -0.45 -2.23
CA LYS A 47 4.84 -1.49 -1.27
C LYS A 47 4.55 -2.89 -1.80
N ALA A 48 3.40 -3.08 -2.44
CA ALA A 48 3.02 -4.34 -3.06
C ALA A 48 4.02 -4.77 -4.15
N ARG A 49 4.40 -3.83 -5.02
CA ARG A 49 5.43 -4.06 -6.05
C ARG A 49 6.79 -4.42 -5.44
N SER A 50 7.21 -3.75 -4.37
CA SER A 50 8.45 -4.09 -3.66
C SER A 50 8.43 -5.47 -3.00
N LEU A 51 7.23 -5.98 -2.68
CA LEU A 51 7.02 -7.29 -2.06
C LEU A 51 6.70 -8.38 -3.09
N GLY A 52 6.64 -8.06 -4.38
CA GLY A 52 6.28 -9.01 -5.44
C GLY A 52 4.83 -9.51 -5.39
N VAL A 53 3.93 -8.77 -4.73
CA VAL A 53 2.51 -9.16 -4.64
C VAL A 53 1.65 -8.23 -5.50
N GLY A 54 0.76 -8.81 -6.31
CA GLY A 54 -0.25 -8.04 -7.04
C GLY A 54 -1.35 -7.54 -6.10
N LEU A 55 -1.80 -6.32 -6.29
CA LEU A 55 -2.80 -5.67 -5.43
C LEU A 55 -3.89 -5.01 -6.26
N GLY A 56 -5.15 -5.36 -5.99
CA GLY A 56 -6.30 -4.91 -6.78
C GLY A 56 -6.25 -5.44 -8.22
N HIS A 57 -6.38 -4.52 -9.19
CA HIS A 57 -6.48 -4.83 -10.62
C HIS A 57 -5.12 -5.11 -11.29
N GLN A 58 -4.00 -4.95 -10.57
CA GLN A 58 -2.64 -5.07 -11.12
C GLN A 58 -2.01 -6.45 -10.85
N ARG A 59 -2.83 -7.52 -10.87
CA ARG A 59 -2.41 -8.89 -10.60
C ARG A 59 -2.78 -9.80 -11.77
#